data_AF-A0A9Q3D5F4-F1
#
_entry.id   AF-A0A9Q3D5F4-F1
#
_cell.length_a   1.000
_cell.length_b   1.000
_cell.length_c   1.000
_cell.angle_alpha   90.00
_cell.angle_beta   90.00
_cell.angle_gamma   90.00
#
_symmetry.space_group_name_H-M   'P 1'
#
loop_
_entity.id
_entity.type
_entity.pdbx_description
1 polymer ?
#
loop_
_entity_poly.entity_id
_entity_poly.type
_entity_poly.pdbx_seq_one_letter_code
_entity_poly.pdbx_strand_id
1 'polypeptide(L)'
;MDELVEVSVAEDQEGLTLMDNGAPIHMAMVSQQWHNEHNIHKLNWPPNSPDLNPIENLWFKMKHITTHLFNPKTVDELTAVVHAVWEDMPFDNLEALLKSFPRRMKMVVDQNGAPTHW
;
A
#
# COMPACT_ATOMS: atom_id res chain seq x y z
N MET A 1 -22.65 -19.32 -19.40
CA MET A 1 -21.64 -20.15 -18.73
C MET A 1 -20.76 -19.16 -18.01
N ASP A 2 -21.15 -18.83 -16.79
CA ASP A 2 -20.37 -17.97 -15.92
C ASP A 2 -19.29 -18.85 -15.31
N GLU A 3 -18.06 -18.71 -15.82
CA GLU A 3 -16.89 -19.26 -15.16
C GLU A 3 -16.65 -18.43 -13.91
N LEU A 4 -17.17 -18.92 -12.79
CA LEU A 4 -16.78 -18.46 -11.47
C LEU A 4 -15.28 -18.71 -11.36
N VAL A 5 -14.49 -17.64 -11.49
CA VAL A 5 -13.10 -17.66 -11.06
C VAL A 5 -13.14 -17.89 -9.56
N GLU A 6 -12.95 -19.14 -9.14
CA GLU A 6 -12.65 -19.46 -7.76
C GLU A 6 -11.39 -18.69 -7.41
N VAL A 7 -11.56 -17.58 -6.69
CA VAL A 7 -10.45 -16.96 -5.97
C VAL A 7 -10.12 -17.96 -4.88
N SER A 8 -9.14 -18.82 -5.16
CA SER A 8 -8.57 -19.69 -4.14
C SER A 8 -8.10 -18.78 -3.02
N VAL A 9 -8.70 -18.95 -1.84
CA VAL A 9 -8.13 -18.39 -0.61
C VAL A 9 -6.81 -19.13 -0.46
N ALA A 10 -5.70 -18.43 -0.74
CA ALA A 10 -4.37 -19.00 -0.54
C ALA A 10 -4.31 -19.53 0.90
N GLU A 11 -3.86 -20.77 1.06
CA GLU A 11 -3.53 -21.31 2.38
C GLU A 11 -2.65 -20.30 3.14
N ASP A 12 -2.88 -20.12 4.44
CA ASP A 12 -2.08 -19.23 5.28
C ASP A 12 -0.61 -19.67 5.19
N GLN A 13 0.17 -19.01 4.34
CA GLN A 13 1.60 -19.23 4.23
C GLN A 13 2.27 -18.63 5.48
N GLU A 14 3.08 -19.41 6.17
CA GLU A 14 3.97 -18.85 7.20
C GLU A 14 4.88 -17.79 6.57
N GLY A 15 4.92 -16.60 7.15
CA GLY A 15 5.72 -15.48 6.66
C GLY A 15 4.98 -14.15 6.62
N LEU A 16 5.67 -13.11 6.16
CA LEU A 16 5.07 -11.79 5.92
C LEU A 16 4.67 -11.67 4.45
N THR A 17 3.46 -11.16 4.21
CA THR A 17 3.04 -10.78 2.86
C THR A 17 3.48 -9.35 2.55
N LEU A 18 4.31 -9.17 1.52
CA LEU A 18 4.77 -7.86 1.07
C LEU A 18 3.96 -7.37 -0.12
N MET A 19 3.49 -6.13 -0.03
CA MET A 19 2.92 -5.38 -1.14
C MET A 19 3.90 -4.27 -1.56
N ASP A 20 4.26 -4.21 -2.85
CA ASP A 20 5.00 -3.09 -3.44
C ASP A 20 4.50 -2.78 -4.87
N ASN A 21 5.06 -1.73 -5.50
CA ASN A 21 4.63 -1.23 -6.81
C ASN A 21 5.33 -1.91 -8.01
N GLY A 22 6.15 -2.94 -7.79
CA GLY A 22 6.86 -3.65 -8.85
C GLY A 22 7.98 -2.85 -9.51
N ALA A 23 8.49 -1.76 -8.91
CA ALA A 23 9.61 -1.02 -9.49
C ALA A 23 10.83 -1.93 -9.77
N PRO A 24 11.65 -1.65 -10.80
CA PRO A 24 12.74 -2.55 -11.20
C PRO A 24 13.69 -2.95 -10.07
N ILE A 25 13.94 -2.05 -9.12
CA ILE A 25 14.77 -2.32 -7.95
C ILE A 25 14.14 -3.35 -7.01
N HIS A 26 12.81 -3.41 -6.90
CA HIS A 26 12.08 -4.39 -6.08
C HIS A 26 11.93 -5.74 -6.79
N MET A 27 12.17 -5.79 -8.10
CA MET A 27 12.17 -7.01 -8.91
C MET A 27 13.57 -7.58 -9.13
N ALA A 28 14.61 -6.87 -8.67
CA ALA A 28 15.99 -7.29 -8.81
C ALA A 28 16.24 -8.61 -8.05
N MET A 29 17.13 -9.44 -8.59
CA MET A 29 17.48 -10.74 -8.01
C MET A 29 17.90 -10.64 -6.55
N VAL A 30 18.69 -9.63 -6.20
CA VAL A 30 19.15 -9.39 -4.83
C VAL A 30 18.00 -9.12 -3.86
N SER A 31 16.98 -8.36 -4.28
CA SER A 31 15.80 -8.08 -3.46
C SER A 31 14.94 -9.32 -3.29
N GLN A 32 14.75 -10.10 -4.36
CA GLN A 32 13.98 -11.34 -4.30
C GLN A 32 14.67 -12.42 -3.47
N GLN A 33 16.00 -12.51 -3.53
CA GLN A 33 16.79 -13.40 -2.66
C GLN A 33 16.60 -13.03 -1.18
N TRP A 34 16.73 -11.74 -0.86
CA TRP A 34 16.54 -11.27 0.51
C TRP A 34 15.11 -11.57 1.03
N HIS A 35 14.08 -11.36 0.22
CA HIS A 35 12.70 -11.71 0.59
C HIS A 35 12.56 -13.21 0.91
N ASN A 36 13.11 -14.08 0.06
CA ASN A 36 13.06 -15.53 0.25
C ASN A 36 13.78 -15.98 1.52
N GLU A 37 14.96 -15.40 1.82
CA GLU A 37 15.73 -15.70 3.03
C GLU A 37 15.00 -15.32 4.33
N HIS A 38 14.05 -14.37 4.25
CA HIS A 38 13.32 -13.84 5.40
C HIS A 38 11.85 -14.29 5.45
N ASN A 39 11.45 -15.28 4.64
CA ASN A 39 10.05 -15.74 4.53
C ASN A 39 9.08 -14.59 4.22
N ILE A 40 9.47 -13.71 3.29
CA ILE A 40 8.62 -12.62 2.80
C ILE A 40 8.07 -13.01 1.43
N HIS A 41 6.74 -13.10 1.36
CA HIS A 41 6.01 -13.47 0.15
C HIS A 41 5.48 -12.22 -0.52
N LYS A 42 6.04 -11.88 -1.69
CA LYS A 42 5.60 -10.72 -2.47
C LYS A 42 4.27 -11.00 -3.18
N LEU A 43 3.29 -10.13 -2.99
CA LEU A 43 2.02 -10.16 -3.73
C LEU A 43 2.25 -9.86 -5.21
N ASN A 44 1.53 -10.59 -6.07
CA ASN A 44 1.41 -10.21 -7.46
C ASN A 44 0.55 -8.94 -7.55
N TRP A 45 1.16 -7.82 -7.92
CA TRP A 45 0.53 -6.51 -7.92
C TRP A 45 0.39 -5.95 -9.34
N PRO A 46 -0.79 -5.45 -9.74
CA PRO A 46 -0.97 -4.87 -11.06
C PRO A 46 -0.16 -3.58 -11.23
N PRO A 47 0.48 -3.37 -12.40
CA PRO A 47 1.19 -2.12 -12.68
C PRO A 47 0.22 -0.93 -12.69
N ASN A 48 0.73 0.27 -12.40
CA ASN A 48 -0.04 1.53 -12.45
C ASN A 48 -1.34 1.54 -11.62
N SER A 49 -1.37 0.85 -10.48
CA SER A 49 -2.55 0.77 -9.61
C SER A 49 -2.32 1.43 -8.24
N PRO A 50 -2.06 2.76 -8.19
CA PRO A 50 -1.89 3.48 -6.92
C PRO A 50 -3.20 3.57 -6.12
N ASP A 51 -4.34 3.53 -6.79
CA ASP A 51 -5.68 3.56 -6.21
C ASP A 51 -5.98 2.31 -5.36
N LEU A 52 -5.36 1.18 -5.70
CA LEU A 52 -5.39 -0.02 -4.87
C LEU A 52 -4.46 0.07 -3.65
N ASN A 53 -3.46 0.94 -3.64
CA ASN A 53 -2.43 1.00 -2.61
C ASN A 53 -2.86 1.86 -1.40
N PRO A 54 -3.19 1.26 -0.23
CA PRO A 54 -3.71 2.03 0.89
C PRO A 54 -2.70 3.03 1.47
N ILE A 55 -1.39 2.80 1.28
CA ILE A 55 -0.35 3.71 1.79
C ILE A 55 -0.38 5.07 1.09
N GLU A 56 -0.88 5.15 -0.14
CA GLU A 56 -0.97 6.42 -0.89
C GLU A 56 -1.94 7.39 -0.19
N ASN A 57 -3.05 6.88 0.35
CA ASN A 57 -3.98 7.70 1.13
C ASN A 57 -3.39 8.13 2.48
N LEU A 58 -2.57 7.28 3.10
CA LEU A 58 -1.84 7.63 4.32
C LEU A 58 -0.84 8.77 4.03
N TRP A 59 -0.05 8.63 2.97
CA TRP A 59 0.90 9.68 2.55
C TRP A 59 0.20 10.97 2.20
N PHE A 60 -0.94 10.92 1.52
CA PHE A 60 -1.74 12.10 1.24
C PHE A 60 -2.14 12.83 2.53
N LYS A 61 -2.63 12.11 3.54
CA LYS A 61 -3.02 12.68 4.84
C LYS A 61 -1.83 13.27 5.58
N MET A 62 -0.73 12.51 5.68
CA MET A 62 0.49 12.96 6.34
C MET A 62 1.07 14.20 5.67
N LYS A 63 1.14 14.20 4.33
CA LYS A 63 1.60 15.35 3.56
C LYS A 63 0.71 16.55 3.83
N HIS A 64 -0.62 16.39 3.81
CA HIS A 64 -1.54 17.49 4.06
C HIS A 64 -1.29 18.15 5.44
N ILE A 65 -1.19 17.35 6.50
CA ILE A 65 -0.90 17.84 7.86
C ILE A 65 0.46 18.54 7.88
N THR A 66 1.50 17.87 7.37
CA THR A 66 2.88 18.37 7.33
C THR A 66 2.96 19.71 6.60
N THR A 67 2.37 19.83 5.41
CA THR A 67 2.52 21.02 4.55
C THR A 67 1.59 22.16 4.93
N HIS A 68 0.35 21.87 5.32
CA HIS A 68 -0.66 22.91 5.54
C HIS A 68 -0.80 23.34 6.99
N LEU A 69 -0.58 22.44 7.95
CA LEU A 69 -0.69 22.78 9.37
C LEU A 69 0.64 23.24 9.96
N PHE A 70 1.74 22.53 9.66
CA PHE A 70 3.06 22.86 10.19
C PHE A 70 3.90 23.71 9.24
N ASN A 71 3.83 23.44 7.93
CA ASN A 71 4.46 24.23 6.87
C ASN A 71 5.99 24.46 7.08
N PRO A 72 6.78 23.38 7.28
CA PRO A 72 8.21 23.47 7.57
C PRO A 72 9.00 24.17 6.45
N LYS A 73 10.08 24.86 6.81
CA LYS A 73 10.92 25.67 5.91
C LYS A 73 12.32 25.10 5.71
N THR A 74 12.74 24.18 6.57
CA THR A 74 14.03 23.49 6.48
C THR A 74 13.83 21.98 6.40
N VAL A 75 14.87 21.27 5.96
CA VAL A 75 14.87 19.80 5.95
C VAL A 75 14.77 19.25 7.36
N ASP A 76 15.42 19.88 8.34
CA ASP A 76 15.38 19.45 9.75
C ASP A 76 13.97 19.60 10.33
N GLU A 77 13.31 20.73 10.08
CA GLU A 77 11.92 20.94 10.47
C GLU A 77 10.98 19.94 9.78
N LEU A 78 11.15 19.72 8.47
CA LEU A 78 10.36 18.76 7.73
C LEU A 78 10.52 17.35 8.30
N THR A 79 11.74 16.94 8.61
CA THR A 79 12.04 15.63 9.19
C THR A 79 11.36 15.48 10.56
N ALA A 80 11.52 16.46 11.45
CA ALA A 80 10.89 16.44 12.77
C ALA A 80 9.36 16.39 12.68
N VAL A 81 8.76 17.18 11.79
CA VAL A 81 7.30 17.20 11.60
C VAL A 81 6.79 15.89 11.03
N VAL A 82 7.43 15.33 10.00
CA VAL A 82 6.99 14.04 9.40
C VAL A 82 7.01 12.92 10.44
N HIS A 83 8.05 12.86 11.29
CA HIS A 83 8.10 11.91 12.41
C HIS A 83 6.97 12.16 13.42
N ALA A 84 6.75 13.40 13.85
CA ALA A 84 5.68 13.71 14.79
C ALA A 84 4.28 13.36 14.23
N VAL A 85 4.04 13.64 12.95
CA VAL A 85 2.78 13.31 12.27
C VAL A 85 2.59 11.80 12.11
N TRP A 86 3.66 11.04 11.90
CA TRP A 86 3.61 9.58 11.87
C TRP A 86 3.25 9.01 13.25
N GLU A 87 3.95 9.43 14.30
CA GLU A 87 3.73 8.93 15.66
C GLU A 87 2.35 9.29 16.22
N ASP A 88 1.82 10.45 15.85
CA ASP A 88 0.47 10.88 16.27
C ASP A 88 -0.64 10.25 15.42
N MET A 89 -0.31 9.52 14.33
CA MET A 89 -1.31 8.97 13.42
C MET A 89 -2.16 7.91 14.12
N PRO A 90 -3.49 8.11 14.25
CA PRO A 90 -4.35 7.12 14.88
C PRO A 90 -4.32 5.79 14.14
N PHE A 91 -4.11 4.69 14.88
CA PHE A 91 -4.11 3.34 14.34
C PHE A 91 -5.42 3.01 13.59
N ASP A 92 -6.56 3.54 14.07
CA ASP A 92 -7.87 3.41 13.42
C ASP A 92 -7.87 3.89 11.95
N ASN A 93 -7.03 4.89 11.60
CA ASN A 93 -6.91 5.32 10.20
C ASN A 93 -6.26 4.23 9.34
N LEU A 94 -5.20 3.59 9.85
CA LEU A 94 -4.51 2.49 9.16
C LEU A 94 -5.46 1.31 9.02
N GLU A 95 -6.17 0.98 10.09
CA GLU A 95 -7.14 -0.11 10.10
C GLU A 95 -8.28 0.13 9.09
N ALA A 96 -8.82 1.36 9.03
CA ALA A 96 -9.85 1.72 8.06
C ALA A 96 -9.35 1.62 6.60
N LEU A 97 -8.10 2.02 6.34
CA LEU A 97 -7.49 1.90 5.02
C LEU A 97 -7.34 0.42 4.61
N LEU A 98 -6.86 -0.43 5.51
CA LEU A 98 -6.77 -1.88 5.26
C LEU A 98 -8.15 -2.51 5.05
N LYS A 99 -9.13 -2.19 5.90
CA LYS A 99 -10.53 -2.65 5.76
C LYS A 99 -11.20 -2.17 4.47
N SER A 100 -10.69 -1.12 3.82
CA SER A 100 -11.20 -0.64 2.54
C SER A 100 -10.79 -1.50 1.35
N PHE A 101 -9.71 -2.28 1.48
CA PHE A 101 -9.06 -2.98 0.37
C PHE A 101 -10.00 -3.91 -0.44
N PRO A 102 -10.84 -4.77 0.18
CA PRO A 102 -11.76 -5.63 -0.58
C PRO A 102 -12.74 -4.85 -1.47
N ARG A 103 -13.18 -3.68 -1.01
CA ARG A 103 -14.06 -2.79 -1.78
C ARG A 103 -13.33 -2.14 -2.96
N ARG A 104 -12.06 -1.79 -2.82
CA ARG A 104 -11.25 -1.25 -3.93
C ARG A 104 -11.08 -2.30 -5.02
N MET A 105 -10.70 -3.52 -4.63
CA MET A 105 -10.57 -4.66 -5.53
C MET A 105 -11.87 -4.96 -6.27
N LYS A 106 -13.00 -5.00 -5.56
CA LYS A 106 -14.31 -5.17 -6.19
C LYS A 106 -14.58 -4.10 -7.25
N MET A 107 -14.27 -2.84 -6.95
CA MET A 107 -14.52 -1.75 -7.90
C MET A 107 -13.61 -1.85 -9.14
N VAL A 108 -12.34 -2.23 -8.99
CA VAL A 108 -11.46 -2.52 -10.14
C VAL A 108 -12.06 -3.60 -11.03
N VAL A 109 -12.59 -4.68 -10.44
CA VAL A 109 -13.28 -5.75 -11.19
C VAL A 109 -14.53 -5.21 -11.89
N ASP A 110 -15.39 -4.49 -11.16
CA ASP A 110 -16.63 -3.91 -11.70
C ASP A 110 -16.34 -2.90 -12.84
N GLN A 111 -15.17 -2.28 -12.85
CA GLN A 111 -14.70 -1.34 -13.86
C GLN A 111 -13.80 -1.96 -14.93
N ASN A 112 -13.68 -3.29 -14.99
CA ASN A 112 -12.84 -4.02 -15.95
C ASN A 112 -11.38 -3.55 -15.97
N GLY A 113 -10.81 -3.26 -14.80
CA GLY A 113 -9.42 -2.81 -14.66
C GLY A 113 -9.20 -1.31 -14.86
N ALA A 114 -10.26 -0.51 -15.04
CA ALA A 114 -10.13 0.95 -15.13
C ALA A 114 -9.86 1.59 -13.74
N PRO A 115 -9.32 2.82 -13.70
CA PRO A 115 -8.98 3.50 -12.46
C PRO A 115 -10.19 3.77 -11.56
N THR A 116 -10.01 3.55 -10.27
CA THR A 116 -11.03 3.85 -9.27
C THR A 116 -10.93 5.26 -8.68
N HIS A 117 -11.82 5.62 -7.75
CA HIS A 117 -11.85 6.94 -7.12
C HIS A 117 -10.92 7.08 -5.89
N TRP A 118 -10.17 6.03 -5.56
CA TRP A 118 -9.31 5.97 -4.36
C TRP A 118 -7.96 6.66 -4.55
#